data_AF-A0A965Z0G9-F1
#
_entry.id   AF-A0A965Z0G9-F1
#
_cell.length_a   1.000
_cell.length_b   1.000
_cell.length_c   1.000
_cell.angle_alpha   90.00
_cell.angle_beta   90.00
_cell.angle_gamma   90.00
#
_symmetry.space_group_name_H-M   'P 1'
#
loop_
_entity.id
_entity.type
_entity.pdbx_description
1 polymer ?
#
loop_
_entity_poly.entity_id
_entity_poly.type
_entity_poly.pdbx_seq_one_letter_code
_entity_poly.pdbx_strand_id
1 'polypeptide(L)'
;MTKLEAIRTVKRANNRLKPVGDICYDFAYQRGKRLPEKEQQLMLARLERELSPDDTAGPDLQNAVEAFWRGFFEGADSERQGELAHAVYVAVRQVQSDRWVRLKAKYGKLSHYFDGFGQIKQCYRKPQEKEPEPPTPLGCALVLAMMSVVALLIWWLL
;
A
#
# COMPACT_ATOMS: atom_id res chain seq x y z
N MET A 1 -22.56 4.74 19.81
CA MET A 1 -21.20 4.89 19.25
C MET A 1 -20.73 6.32 19.43
N THR A 2 -19.60 6.52 20.12
CA THR A 2 -18.96 7.82 20.35
C THR A 2 -18.25 8.33 19.08
N LYS A 3 -17.94 9.64 19.02
CA LYS A 3 -17.18 10.23 17.90
C LYS A 3 -15.81 9.57 17.71
N LEU A 4 -15.11 9.27 18.80
CA LEU A 4 -13.80 8.64 18.76
C LEU A 4 -13.86 7.20 18.25
N GLU A 5 -14.87 6.43 18.69
CA GLU A 5 -15.14 5.09 18.16
C GLU A 5 -15.43 5.14 16.66
N ALA A 6 -16.30 6.06 16.23
CA ALA A 6 -16.66 6.21 14.82
C ALA A 6 -15.43 6.53 13.94
N ILE A 7 -14.57 7.45 14.40
CA ILE A 7 -13.29 7.76 13.74
C ILE A 7 -12.40 6.52 13.64
N ARG A 8 -12.22 5.77 14.73
CA ARG A 8 -11.39 4.56 14.75
C ARG A 8 -11.93 3.49 13.80
N THR A 9 -13.24 3.28 13.78
CA THR A 9 -13.91 2.31 12.92
C THR A 9 -13.72 2.65 11.45
N VAL A 10 -14.03 3.89 11.03
CA VAL A 10 -13.86 4.33 9.64
C VAL A 10 -12.38 4.28 9.22
N LYS A 11 -11.46 4.71 10.09
CA LYS A 11 -10.02 4.65 9.79
C LYS A 11 -9.55 3.21 9.57
N ARG A 12 -9.99 2.27 10.41
CA ARG A 12 -9.67 0.84 10.25
C ARG A 12 -10.24 0.28 8.95
N ALA A 13 -11.49 0.59 8.62
CA ALA A 13 -12.11 0.16 7.37
C ALA A 13 -11.36 0.71 6.15
N ASN A 14 -10.96 1.98 6.17
CA ASN A 14 -10.15 2.58 5.09
C ASN A 14 -8.78 1.90 4.95
N ASN A 15 -8.11 1.63 6.07
CA ASN A 15 -6.83 0.93 6.05
C ASN A 15 -6.93 -0.50 5.52
N ARG A 16 -8.06 -1.19 5.75
CA ARG A 16 -8.27 -2.55 5.24
C ARG A 16 -8.55 -2.62 3.73
N LEU A 17 -8.99 -1.52 3.13
CA LEU A 17 -9.14 -1.38 1.67
C LEU A 17 -7.85 -0.99 0.96
N LYS A 18 -6.88 -0.36 1.65
CA LYS A 18 -5.62 0.08 1.03
C LYS A 18 -4.90 -1.02 0.20
N PRO A 19 -4.81 -2.28 0.67
CA PRO A 19 -4.15 -3.33 -0.09
C PRO A 19 -4.75 -3.60 -1.47
N VAL A 20 -6.02 -3.25 -1.72
CA VAL A 20 -6.67 -3.46 -3.03
C VAL A 20 -5.92 -2.69 -4.11
N GLY A 21 -5.67 -1.39 -3.89
CA GLY A 21 -4.89 -0.57 -4.84
C GLY A 21 -3.42 -0.93 -4.87
N ASP A 22 -2.81 -1.19 -3.70
CA ASP A 22 -1.37 -1.53 -3.62
C ASP A 22 -1.05 -2.82 -4.40
N ILE A 23 -1.90 -3.85 -4.28
CA ILE A 23 -1.72 -5.14 -4.98
C ILE A 23 -1.90 -4.98 -6.49
N CYS A 24 -2.90 -4.21 -6.96
CA CYS A 24 -3.06 -3.96 -8.40
C CYS A 24 -1.83 -3.27 -8.99
N TYR A 25 -1.24 -2.31 -8.27
CA TYR A 25 0.02 -1.69 -8.69
C TYR A 25 1.20 -2.67 -8.68
N ASP A 26 1.29 -3.55 -7.68
CA ASP A 26 2.33 -4.58 -7.65
C ASP A 26 2.26 -5.48 -8.90
N PHE A 27 1.06 -5.89 -9.31
CA PHE A 27 0.87 -6.70 -10.52
C PHE A 27 1.12 -5.93 -11.81
N ALA A 28 0.63 -4.69 -11.93
CA ALA A 28 0.82 -3.86 -13.12
C ALA A 28 2.31 -3.62 -13.44
N TYR A 29 3.14 -3.50 -12.40
CA TYR A 29 4.59 -3.27 -12.54
C TYR A 29 5.43 -4.52 -12.23
N GLN A 30 4.82 -5.71 -12.19
CA GLN A 30 5.49 -7.00 -11.98
C GLN A 30 6.39 -7.04 -10.73
N ARG A 31 6.01 -6.34 -9.66
CA ARG A 31 6.80 -6.17 -8.42
C ARG A 31 6.64 -7.32 -7.43
N GLY A 32 6.22 -8.50 -7.86
CA GLY A 32 5.97 -9.63 -6.96
C GLY A 32 6.00 -11.00 -7.62
N LYS A 33 6.12 -12.04 -6.79
CA LYS A 33 6.06 -13.47 -7.18
C LYS A 33 4.72 -14.12 -6.83
N ARG A 34 3.68 -13.32 -6.58
CA ARG A 34 2.38 -13.80 -6.11
C ARG A 34 1.63 -14.46 -7.26
N LEU A 35 0.87 -15.51 -6.95
CA LEU A 35 0.02 -16.20 -7.92
C LEU A 35 -1.22 -15.34 -8.23
N PRO A 36 -1.44 -14.92 -9.49
CA PRO A 36 -2.53 -14.01 -9.86
C PRO A 36 -3.91 -14.48 -9.43
N GLU A 37 -4.25 -15.75 -9.67
CA GLU A 37 -5.57 -16.32 -9.39
C GLU A 37 -5.89 -16.32 -7.90
N LYS A 38 -4.87 -16.63 -7.08
CA LYS A 38 -5.00 -16.61 -5.62
C LYS A 38 -5.21 -15.18 -5.11
N GLU A 39 -4.46 -14.22 -5.65
CA GLU A 39 -4.59 -12.82 -5.25
C GLU A 39 -5.93 -12.21 -5.69
N GLN A 40 -6.42 -12.56 -6.88
CA GLN A 40 -7.76 -12.17 -7.32
C GLN A 40 -8.83 -12.64 -6.33
N GLN A 41 -8.83 -13.92 -5.96
CA GLN A 41 -9.80 -14.47 -5.01
C GLN A 41 -9.72 -13.77 -3.65
N LEU A 42 -8.52 -13.56 -3.11
CA LEU A 42 -8.31 -12.86 -1.84
C LEU A 42 -8.79 -11.40 -1.90
N MET A 43 -8.65 -10.75 -3.05
CA MET A 43 -9.07 -9.38 -3.25
C MET A 43 -10.59 -9.25 -3.35
N LEU A 44 -11.26 -10.13 -4.09
CA LEU A 44 -12.71 -10.16 -4.17
C LEU A 44 -13.34 -10.43 -2.80
N ALA A 45 -12.82 -11.42 -2.06
CA ALA A 45 -13.26 -11.68 -0.68
C ALA A 45 -13.00 -10.51 0.27
N ARG A 46 -11.94 -9.73 0.04
CA ARG A 46 -11.68 -8.49 0.80
C ARG A 46 -12.69 -7.41 0.45
N LEU A 47 -13.05 -7.22 -0.81
CA LEU A 47 -14.07 -6.25 -1.21
C LEU A 47 -15.41 -6.60 -0.58
N GLU A 48 -15.83 -7.85 -0.66
CA GLU A 48 -17.08 -8.34 -0.06
C GLU A 48 -17.14 -8.07 1.45
N ARG A 49 -16.04 -8.35 2.18
CA ARG A 49 -15.99 -8.14 3.63
C ARG A 49 -15.90 -6.67 4.05
N GLU A 50 -15.17 -5.86 3.29
CA GLU A 50 -14.84 -4.50 3.72
C GLU A 50 -15.74 -3.42 3.13
N LEU A 51 -16.48 -3.68 2.05
CA LEU A 51 -17.49 -2.78 1.52
C LEU A 51 -18.79 -2.91 2.33
N SER A 52 -19.34 -1.76 2.70
CA SER A 52 -20.62 -1.65 3.38
C SER A 52 -21.70 -1.20 2.38
N PRO A 53 -22.97 -1.53 2.59
CA PRO A 53 -24.07 -0.95 1.82
C PRO A 53 -24.10 0.58 1.82
N ASP A 54 -23.55 1.22 2.86
CA ASP A 54 -23.44 2.69 2.93
C ASP A 54 -22.37 3.27 1.97
N ASP A 55 -21.52 2.43 1.38
CA ASP A 55 -20.48 2.85 0.45
C ASP A 55 -21.04 2.98 -0.97
N THR A 56 -21.56 4.16 -1.26
CA THR A 56 -22.14 4.51 -2.56
C THR A 56 -21.16 4.34 -3.74
N ALA A 57 -19.86 4.55 -3.53
CA ALA A 57 -18.81 4.29 -4.53
C ALA A 57 -18.29 2.83 -4.53
N GLY A 58 -18.89 1.94 -3.74
CA GLY A 58 -18.54 0.53 -3.66
C GLY A 58 -18.66 -0.22 -4.99
N PRO A 59 -19.76 -0.05 -5.75
CA PRO A 59 -19.92 -0.66 -7.08
C PRO A 59 -18.83 -0.23 -8.07
N ASP A 60 -18.44 1.05 -8.07
CA ASP A 60 -17.37 1.55 -8.94
C ASP A 60 -16.03 0.90 -8.61
N LEU A 61 -15.74 0.67 -7.33
CA LEU A 61 -14.54 -0.06 -6.90
C LEU A 61 -14.58 -1.53 -7.35
N GLN A 62 -15.73 -2.20 -7.24
CA GLN A 62 -15.89 -3.57 -7.72
C GLN A 62 -15.63 -3.65 -9.22
N ASN A 63 -16.27 -2.78 -10.00
CA ASN A 63 -16.10 -2.70 -11.46
C ASN A 63 -14.64 -2.43 -11.86
N ALA A 64 -13.95 -1.52 -11.16
CA ALA A 64 -12.55 -1.22 -11.43
C ALA A 64 -11.65 -2.44 -11.17
N VAL A 65 -11.89 -3.18 -10.10
CA VAL A 65 -11.11 -4.39 -9.76
C VAL A 65 -11.39 -5.52 -10.76
N GLU A 66 -12.64 -5.70 -11.18
CA GLU A 66 -12.99 -6.67 -12.22
C GLU A 66 -12.33 -6.32 -13.56
N ALA A 67 -12.35 -5.05 -13.96
CA ALA A 67 -11.71 -4.59 -15.18
C ALA A 67 -10.19 -4.79 -15.14
N PHE A 68 -9.56 -4.52 -14.00
CA PHE A 68 -8.14 -4.78 -13.79
C PHE A 68 -7.79 -6.26 -14.01
N TRP A 69 -8.47 -7.16 -13.29
CA TRP A 69 -8.18 -8.59 -13.39
C TRP A 69 -8.49 -9.14 -14.78
N ARG A 70 -9.59 -8.71 -15.39
CA ARG A 70 -9.92 -9.09 -16.77
C ARG A 70 -8.81 -8.70 -17.73
N GLY A 71 -8.38 -7.43 -17.71
CA GLY A 71 -7.28 -6.97 -18.55
C GLY A 71 -5.97 -7.70 -18.25
N PHE A 72 -5.73 -8.07 -16.99
CA PHE A 72 -4.54 -8.84 -16.60
C PHE A 72 -4.54 -10.24 -17.21
N PHE A 73 -5.63 -10.98 -17.10
CA PHE A 73 -5.73 -12.33 -17.67
C PHE A 73 -5.86 -12.34 -19.20
N GLU A 74 -6.37 -11.27 -19.80
CA GLU A 74 -6.37 -11.06 -21.26
C GLU A 74 -4.99 -10.67 -21.82
N GLY A 75 -4.00 -10.43 -20.95
CA GLY A 75 -2.63 -10.13 -21.37
C GLY A 75 -2.42 -8.68 -21.80
N ALA A 76 -3.14 -7.72 -21.22
CA ALA A 76 -2.92 -6.31 -21.53
C ALA A 76 -1.47 -5.87 -21.23
N ASP A 77 -0.95 -4.96 -22.03
CA ASP A 77 0.40 -4.44 -21.88
C ASP A 77 0.60 -3.62 -20.59
N SER A 78 1.86 -3.27 -20.30
CA SER A 78 2.21 -2.57 -19.06
C SER A 78 1.55 -1.20 -18.91
N GLU A 79 1.32 -0.48 -20.02
CA GLU A 79 0.69 0.84 -19.98
C GLU A 79 -0.79 0.67 -19.59
N ARG A 80 -1.49 -0.22 -20.28
CA ARG A 80 -2.89 -0.53 -20.00
C ARG A 80 -3.09 -1.10 -18.60
N GLN A 81 -2.19 -1.95 -18.14
CA GLN A 81 -2.20 -2.45 -16.76
C GLN A 81 -2.02 -1.33 -15.73
N GLY A 82 -1.13 -0.38 -16.02
CA GLY A 82 -0.91 0.81 -15.19
C GLY A 82 -2.17 1.68 -15.08
N GLU A 83 -2.88 1.91 -16.19
CA GLU A 83 -4.14 2.64 -16.21
C GLU A 83 -5.23 1.94 -15.38
N LEU A 84 -5.39 0.63 -15.56
CA LEU A 84 -6.38 -0.16 -14.83
C LEU A 84 -6.06 -0.17 -13.32
N ALA A 85 -4.80 -0.34 -12.94
CA ALA A 85 -4.38 -0.25 -11.54
C ALA A 85 -4.62 1.15 -10.95
N HIS A 86 -4.40 2.21 -11.74
CA HIS A 86 -4.69 3.57 -11.33
C HIS A 86 -6.19 3.80 -11.12
N ALA A 87 -7.05 3.27 -12.00
CA ALA A 87 -8.49 3.33 -11.83
C ALA A 87 -8.95 2.66 -10.53
N VAL A 88 -8.39 1.49 -10.19
CA VAL A 88 -8.63 0.83 -8.90
C VAL A 88 -8.20 1.73 -7.73
N TYR A 89 -7.00 2.33 -7.82
CA TYR A 89 -6.52 3.24 -6.79
C TYR A 89 -7.49 4.43 -6.58
N VAL A 90 -7.93 5.08 -7.66
CA VAL A 90 -8.88 6.20 -7.60
C VAL A 90 -10.18 5.77 -6.94
N ALA A 91 -10.73 4.62 -7.33
CA ALA A 91 -11.98 4.10 -6.74
C ALA A 91 -11.83 3.79 -5.23
N VAL A 92 -10.70 3.20 -4.80
CA VAL A 92 -10.41 3.02 -3.37
C VAL A 92 -10.40 4.36 -2.64
N ARG A 93 -9.77 5.38 -3.22
CA ARG A 93 -9.70 6.72 -2.62
C ARG A 93 -11.07 7.38 -2.54
N GLN A 94 -11.94 7.16 -3.53
CA GLN A 94 -13.31 7.66 -3.50
C GLN A 94 -14.10 7.07 -2.34
N VAL A 95 -14.09 5.74 -2.18
CA VAL A 95 -14.76 5.07 -1.04
C VAL A 95 -14.23 5.59 0.30
N GLN A 96 -12.91 5.73 0.43
CA GLN A 96 -12.28 6.25 1.65
C GLN A 96 -12.71 7.69 1.95
N SER A 97 -12.79 8.54 0.92
CA SER A 97 -13.22 9.93 1.00
C SER A 97 -14.68 10.02 1.43
N ASP A 98 -15.57 9.28 0.78
CA ASP A 98 -17.02 9.32 1.05
C ASP A 98 -17.32 8.92 2.49
N ARG A 99 -16.70 7.85 2.99
CA ARG A 99 -16.79 7.43 4.40
C ARG A 99 -16.38 8.56 5.35
N TRP A 100 -15.31 9.27 5.01
CA TRP A 100 -14.80 10.37 5.82
C TRP A 100 -15.72 11.59 5.80
N VAL A 101 -16.27 11.92 4.63
CA VAL A 101 -17.27 12.99 4.45
C VAL A 101 -18.54 12.67 5.24
N ARG A 102 -19.08 11.45 5.16
CA ARG A 102 -20.24 11.01 5.96
C ARG A 102 -19.99 11.14 7.46
N LEU A 103 -18.80 10.74 7.90
CA LEU A 103 -18.39 10.86 9.30
C LEU A 103 -18.33 12.34 9.74
N LYS A 104 -17.79 13.23 8.91
CA LYS A 104 -17.72 14.68 9.16
C LYS A 104 -19.12 15.31 9.18
N ALA A 105 -20.02 14.89 8.29
CA ALA A 105 -21.40 15.36 8.28
C ALA A 105 -22.12 15.01 9.59
N LYS A 106 -21.88 13.81 10.14
CA LYS A 106 -22.53 13.33 11.37
C LYS A 106 -21.97 13.95 12.66
N TYR A 107 -20.66 14.15 12.76
CA TYR A 107 -19.98 14.54 14.02
C TYR A 107 -19.28 15.91 13.96
N GLY A 108 -19.50 16.66 12.88
CA GLY A 108 -18.82 17.92 12.60
C GLY A 108 -17.30 17.74 12.40
N LYS A 109 -16.52 18.76 12.78
CA LYS A 109 -15.06 18.76 12.64
C LYS A 109 -14.43 17.56 13.37
N LEU A 110 -13.88 16.59 12.65
CA LEU A 110 -13.39 15.32 13.21
C LEU A 110 -12.11 15.47 14.03
N SER A 111 -11.07 16.09 13.46
CA SER A 111 -9.87 16.58 14.13
C SER A 111 -8.96 17.29 13.12
N HIS A 112 -8.03 18.13 13.58
CA HIS A 112 -7.06 18.81 12.71
C HIS A 112 -5.92 17.89 12.23
N TYR A 113 -5.71 16.74 12.92
CA TYR A 113 -4.68 15.75 12.62
C TYR A 113 -4.90 14.99 11.32
N PHE A 114 -6.15 14.89 10.86
CA PHE A 114 -6.51 14.08 9.70
C PHE A 114 -6.63 14.94 8.43
N ASP A 115 -6.25 14.37 7.30
CA ASP A 115 -6.55 14.91 5.97
C ASP A 115 -8.00 14.60 5.55
N GLY A 116 -8.36 14.97 4.31
CA GLY A 116 -9.68 14.72 3.72
C GLY A 116 -10.04 13.24 3.55
N PHE A 117 -9.09 12.32 3.79
CA PHE A 117 -9.24 10.88 3.58
C PHE A 117 -9.04 10.07 4.88
N GLY A 118 -8.93 10.75 6.03
CA GLY A 118 -8.72 10.12 7.34
C GLY A 118 -7.28 9.64 7.61
N GLN A 119 -6.32 10.04 6.78
CA GLN A 119 -4.89 9.82 7.03
C GLN A 119 -4.34 10.91 7.95
N ILE A 120 -3.37 10.55 8.79
CA ILE A 120 -2.68 11.57 9.61
C ILE A 120 -1.83 12.42 8.68
N LYS A 121 -2.01 13.75 8.74
CA LYS A 121 -1.24 14.71 7.92
C LYS A 121 0.25 14.53 8.18
N GLN A 122 1.05 14.73 7.14
CA GLN A 122 2.50 14.52 7.21
C GLN A 122 3.17 15.32 8.34
N CYS A 123 2.75 16.57 8.58
CA CYS A 123 3.28 17.40 9.66
C CYS A 123 3.09 16.83 11.08
N TYR A 124 2.19 15.87 11.26
CA TYR A 124 1.95 15.18 12.53
C TYR A 124 2.49 13.74 12.55
N ARG A 125 3.08 13.25 11.45
CA ARG A 125 3.77 11.95 11.46
C ARG A 125 5.12 12.14 12.14
N LYS A 126 5.33 11.48 13.27
CA LYS A 126 6.68 11.37 13.85
C LYS A 126 7.57 10.64 12.85
N PRO A 127 8.81 11.11 12.59
CA PRO A 127 9.79 10.31 11.86
C PRO A 127 9.92 8.97 12.58
N GLN A 128 9.82 7.86 11.84
CA GLN A 128 10.31 6.60 12.39
C GLN A 128 11.83 6.77 12.51
N GLU A 129 12.35 6.85 13.73
CA GLU A 129 13.76 6.57 13.98
C GLU A 129 13.99 5.14 13.51
N LYS A 130 14.54 4.99 12.31
CA LYS A 130 15.17 3.72 11.94
C LYS A 130 16.38 3.62 12.85
N GLU A 131 16.34 2.72 13.83
CA GLU A 131 17.57 2.28 14.47
C GLU A 131 18.56 1.92 13.35
N PRO A 132 19.77 2.49 13.34
CA PRO A 132 20.77 2.10 12.36
C PRO A 132 20.99 0.59 12.50
N GLU A 133 20.75 -0.16 11.43
CA GLU A 133 21.05 -1.59 11.41
C GLU A 133 22.52 -1.77 11.82
N PRO A 134 22.83 -2.61 12.81
CA PRO A 134 24.21 -2.88 13.17
C PRO A 134 24.93 -3.44 11.93
N PRO A 135 26.18 -3.00 11.64
CA PRO A 135 26.89 -3.45 10.46
C PRO A 135 26.94 -4.98 10.45
N THR A 136 26.41 -5.59 9.39
CA THR A 136 26.41 -7.05 9.23
C THR A 136 27.85 -7.59 9.32
N PRO A 137 28.11 -8.67 10.08
CA PRO A 137 29.46 -9.21 10.30
C PRO A 137 30.17 -9.65 9.01
N LEU A 138 29.39 -9.94 7.95
CA LEU A 138 29.90 -10.22 6.60
C LEU A 138 30.65 -9.02 5.98
N GLY A 139 30.22 -7.79 6.25
CA GLY A 139 30.86 -6.58 5.72
C GLY A 139 32.26 -6.37 6.32
N CYS A 140 32.42 -6.60 7.63
CA CYS A 140 33.72 -6.51 8.29
C CYS A 140 34.69 -7.61 7.83
N ALA A 141 34.19 -8.83 7.59
CA ALA A 141 35.02 -9.93 7.08
C ALA A 141 35.56 -9.66 5.66
N LEU A 142 34.76 -9.04 4.79
CA LEU A 142 35.15 -8.65 3.44
C LEU A 142 36.24 -7.56 3.44
N VAL A 143 36.13 -6.56 4.33
CA VAL A 143 37.15 -5.51 4.45
C VAL A 143 38.48 -6.09 4.94
N LEU A 144 38.45 -6.98 5.94
CA LEU A 144 39.65 -7.64 6.45
C LEU A 144 40.31 -8.56 5.41
N ALA A 145 39.51 -9.28 4.61
CA ALA A 145 40.01 -10.10 3.51
C ALA A 145 40.67 -9.25 2.41
N MET A 146 40.09 -8.09 2.04
CA MET A 146 40.73 -7.21 1.07
C MET A 146 42.03 -6.62 1.59
N MET A 147 42.09 -6.20 2.85
CA MET A 147 43.30 -5.64 3.44
C MET A 147 44.45 -6.66 3.51
N SER A 148 44.13 -7.95 3.73
CA SER A 148 45.13 -9.02 3.72
C SER A 148 45.63 -9.35 2.30
N VAL A 149 44.77 -9.27 1.28
CA VAL A 149 45.18 -9.40 -0.13
C VAL A 149 46.08 -8.23 -0.56
N VAL A 150 45.76 -7.00 -0.16
CA VAL A 150 46.59 -5.82 -0.46
C VAL A 150 47.96 -5.92 0.22
N ALA A 151 48.01 -6.36 1.48
CA ALA A 151 49.28 -6.56 2.19
C ALA A 151 50.15 -7.64 1.53
N LEU A 152 49.54 -8.75 1.06
CA LEU A 152 50.24 -9.81 0.32
C LEU A 152 50.78 -9.32 -1.03
N LEU A 153 50.03 -8.49 -1.75
CA LEU A 153 50.48 -7.90 -3.01
C LEU A 153 51.64 -6.92 -2.81
N ILE A 154 51.60 -6.11 -1.76
CA ILE A 154 52.70 -5.20 -1.41
C ILE A 154 53.95 -5.98 -1.02
N TRP A 155 53.82 -7.07 -0.26
CA TRP A 155 54.95 -7.94 0.11
C TRP A 155 55.58 -8.66 -1.10
N TRP A 156 54.80 -8.98 -2.13
CA TRP A 156 55.29 -9.64 -3.34
C TRP A 156 55.99 -8.67 -4.32
N LEU A 157 55.79 -7.35 -4.14
CA LEU A 157 56.37 -6.29 -4.97
C LEU A 157 57.63 -5.64 -4.34
N LEU A 158 57.97 -6.01 -3.10
CA LEU A 158 59.16 -5.58 -2.35
C LEU A 158 60.26 -6.65 -2.41
#